data_AF-A0A7W2GH43-F1
#
_entry.id   AF-A0A7W2GH43-F1
#
_cell.length_a   1.000
_cell.length_b   1.000
_cell.length_c   1.000
_cell.angle_alpha   90.00
_cell.angle_beta   90.00
_cell.angle_gamma   90.00
#
_symmetry.space_group_name_H-M   'P 1'
#
loop_
_entity.id
_entity.type
_entity.pdbx_description
1 polymer ?
#
loop_
_entity_poly.entity_id
_entity_poly.type
_entity_poly.pdbx_seq_one_letter_code
_entity_poly.pdbx_strand_id
1 'polypeptide(L)' 'MKKKTKAVDKKVIPYLSAGMMIGLLIGSLTDNIGLWLSLGLAIGASVGYAQVEKK' A
#
# COMPACT_ATOMS: atom_id res chain seq x y z
N MET A 1 -5.89 8.24 -25.23
CA MET A 1 -6.02 8.39 -23.76
C MET A 1 -4.62 8.31 -23.13
N LYS A 2 -4.00 9.44 -22.78
CA LYS A 2 -2.64 9.42 -22.20
C LYS A 2 -2.74 8.91 -20.75
N LYS A 3 -2.34 7.66 -20.49
CA LYS A 3 -2.24 7.11 -19.13
C LYS A 3 -1.28 8.00 -18.33
N LYS A 4 -1.83 8.88 -17.49
CA LYS A 4 -1.08 9.62 -16.48
C LYS A 4 -0.71 8.62 -15.38
N THR A 5 0.29 7.77 -15.63
CA THR A 5 0.96 7.07 -14.53
C THR A 5 1.63 8.16 -13.71
N LYS A 6 1.07 8.48 -12.55
CA LYS A 6 1.79 9.29 -11.56
C LYS A 6 2.93 8.42 -11.08
N ALA A 7 4.16 8.91 -11.21
CA ALA A 7 5.29 8.26 -10.57
C ALA A 7 4.97 8.14 -9.07
N VAL A 8 5.22 6.96 -8.48
CA VAL A 8 4.99 6.74 -7.06
C VAL A 8 5.90 7.68 -6.29
N ASP A 9 5.30 8.60 -5.53
CA ASP A 9 6.05 9.56 -4.72
C ASP A 9 6.94 8.81 -3.73
N LYS A 10 8.21 9.21 -3.62
CA LYS A 10 9.18 8.56 -2.72
C LYS A 10 8.71 8.53 -1.26
N LYS A 11 7.87 9.50 -0.88
CA LYS A 11 7.25 9.59 0.45
C LYS A 11 6.18 8.53 0.68
N VAL A 12 5.55 7.99 -0.36
CA VAL A 12 4.50 6.95 -0.29
C VAL A 12 5.13 5.56 -0.16
N ILE A 13 6.32 5.35 -0.73
CA ILE A 13 7.07 4.07 -0.69
C ILE A 13 7.14 3.46 0.72
N PRO A 14 7.54 4.16 1.80
CA PRO A 14 7.61 3.55 3.13
C PRO A 14 6.23 3.09 3.65
N TYR A 15 5.15 3.80 3.34
CA TYR A 15 3.79 3.42 3.74
C TYR A 15 3.28 2.21 2.96
N LEU A 16 3.59 2.15 1.66
CA LEU A 16 3.33 0.97 0.80
C LEU A 16 4.06 -0.26 1.34
N SER A 17 5.37 -0.14 1.64
CA SER A 17 6.16 -1.24 2.19
C SER A 17 5.64 -1.70 3.54
N ALA A 18 5.28 -0.79 4.44
CA ALA A 18 4.71 -1.13 5.74
C ALA A 18 3.36 -1.86 5.61
N GLY A 19 2.44 -1.34 4.78
CA GLY A 19 1.15 -1.97 4.54
C GLY A 19 1.29 -3.36 3.92
N MET A 20 2.24 -3.54 3.01
CA MET A 20 2.53 -4.82 2.37
C MET A 20 3.14 -5.83 3.36
N MET A 21 4.07 -5.39 4.23
CA MET A 21 4.68 -6.25 5.26
C MET A 21 3.64 -6.74 6.28
N ILE A 22 2.76 -5.82 6.72
CA ILE A 22 1.67 -6.14 7.66
C ILE A 22 0.65 -7.07 7.00
N GLY A 23 0.25 -6.77 5.76
CA GLY A 23 -0.67 -7.62 4.98
C GLY A 23 -0.12 -9.02 4.75
N LEU A 24 1.18 -9.16 4.49
CA LEU A 24 1.85 -10.46 4.36
C LEU A 24 1.87 -11.23 5.68
N LEU A 25 2.22 -10.57 6.79
CA LEU A 25 2.24 -11.18 8.12
C LEU A 25 0.85 -11.68 8.54
N ILE A 26 -0.17 -10.82 8.46
CA ILE A 26 -1.54 -11.21 8.81
C ILE A 26 -2.08 -12.26 7.83
N GLY A 27 -1.79 -12.11 6.54
CA GLY A 27 -2.18 -13.06 5.51
C GLY A 27 -1.58 -14.44 5.72
N SER A 28 -0.33 -14.52 6.18
CA SER A 28 0.34 -15.77 6.50
C SER A 28 -0.22 -16.43 7.75
N LEU A 29 -0.70 -15.65 8.73
CA LEU A 29 -1.32 -16.19 9.96
C LEU A 29 -2.76 -16.65 9.74
N THR A 30 -3.43 -16.14 8.71
CA THR A 30 -4.84 -16.41 8.42
C THR A 30 -5.02 -17.35 7.23
N ASP A 31 -3.93 -17.91 6.68
CA ASP A 31 -3.92 -18.73 5.45
C ASP A 31 -4.61 -18.07 4.24
N ASN A 32 -4.68 -16.74 4.23
CA ASN A 32 -5.39 -15.93 3.23
C ASN A 32 -4.53 -14.76 2.74
N ILE A 33 -3.32 -15.08 2.28
CA ILE A 33 -2.30 -14.10 1.86
C ILE A 33 -2.82 -13.18 0.75
N GLY A 34 -3.54 -13.70 -0.25
CA GLY A 34 -4.01 -12.88 -1.38
C GLY A 34 -4.94 -11.74 -0.97
N LEU A 35 -5.85 -11.99 -0.03
CA LEU A 35 -6.78 -11.00 0.48
C LEU A 35 -6.07 -9.97 1.35
N TRP A 36 -5.29 -10.42 2.32
CA TRP A 36 -4.62 -9.54 3.28
C TRP A 36 -3.46 -8.75 2.66
N LEU A 37 -2.79 -9.28 1.65
CA LEU A 37 -1.75 -8.56 0.90
C LEU A 37 -2.36 -7.42 0.07
N SER A 38 -3.45 -7.71 -0.65
CA SER A 38 -4.17 -6.69 -1.44
C SER A 38 -4.74 -5.60 -0.53
N LEU A 39 -5.30 -5.99 0.61
CA LEU A 39 -5.83 -5.08 1.63
C LEU A 39 -4.73 -4.22 2.26
N GLY A 40 -3.62 -4.84 2.67
CA GLY A 40 -2.47 -4.15 3.26
C GLY A 40 -1.84 -3.15 2.28
N LEU A 41 -1.72 -3.51 1.01
CA LEU A 41 -1.24 -2.61 -0.04
C LEU A 41 -2.20 -1.44 -0.27
N ALA A 42 -3.52 -1.68 -0.34
CA ALA A 42 -4.52 -0.64 -0.54
C ALA A 42 -4.57 0.35 0.64
N ILE A 43 -4.46 -0.15 1.87
CA ILE A 43 -4.38 0.68 3.08
C ILE A 43 -3.06 1.46 3.13
N GLY A 44 -1.93 0.82 2.84
CA GLY A 44 -0.62 1.48 2.81
C GLY A 44 -0.56 2.59 1.74
N ALA A 45 -1.13 2.34 0.57
CA ALA A 45 -1.26 3.33 -0.49
C ALA A 45 -2.18 4.49 -0.07
N SER A 46 -3.37 4.20 0.47
CA SER A 46 -4.33 5.24 0.86
C SER A 46 -3.76 6.16 1.94
N VAL A 47 -3.11 5.59 2.97
CA VAL A 47 -2.44 6.36 4.03
C VAL A 47 -1.27 7.16 3.48
N GLY A 48 -0.43 6.55 2.64
CA GLY A 48 0.73 7.22 2.06
C GLY A 48 0.33 8.39 1.16
N TYR A 49 -0.67 8.22 0.29
CA TYR A 49 -1.18 9.30 -0.55
C TYR A 49 -1.91 10.37 0.27
N ALA A 50 -2.71 9.99 1.27
CA ALA A 50 -3.38 10.96 2.15
C ALA A 50 -2.38 11.80 2.98
N GLN A 51 -1.22 11.24 3.34
CA GLN A 51 -0.14 11.97 4.02
C GLN A 51 0.63 12.90 3.08
N VAL A 52 0.82 12.47 1.82
CA VAL A 52 1.49 13.31 0.81
C VAL A 52 0.59 14.46 0.35
N GLU A 53 -0.72 14.24 0.23
CA GLU A 53 -1.69 15.25 -0.20
C GLU A 53 -1.93 16.35 0.85
N LYS A 54 -1.76 16.03 2.15
CA LYS A 54 -1.91 17.00 3.24
C LYS A 54 -0.74 17.98 3.39
N LYS A 55 0.30 17.88 2.55
CA LYS A 55 1.52 18.69 2.65
C LYS A 55 1.74 19.53 1.41
#